data_AF-A0A7W6LK98-F1
#
_entry.id   AF-A0A7W6LK98-F1
#
_cell.length_a   1.000
_cell.length_b   1.000
_cell.length_c   1.000
_cell.angle_alpha   90.00
_cell.angle_beta   90.00
_cell.angle_gamma   90.00
#
_symmetry.space_group_name_H-M   'P 1'
#
loop_
_entity.id
_entity.type
_entity.pdbx_description
1 polymer ?
#
loop_
_entity_poly.entity_id
_entity_poly.type
_entity_poly.pdbx_seq_one_letter_code
_entity_poly.pdbx_strand_id
1 'polypeptide(L)'
;MLPITAEKSVGYCDYFFIDGNVNEEAQALMDWEGNILEKEDNDLIVAAHRGMKSLVMQQGIFVIHPDRHDISEAPLAHFNTLVSQAVKAIAP
;
A
#
# COMPACT_ATOMS: atom_id res chain seq x y z
N MET A 1 -7.17 0.88 5.03
CA MET A 1 -7.79 0.54 3.73
C MET A 1 -8.97 -0.38 3.94
N LEU A 2 -10.15 -0.01 3.41
CA LEU A 2 -11.35 -0.84 3.40
C LEU A 2 -11.63 -1.29 1.97
N PRO A 3 -11.69 -2.60 1.68
CA PRO A 3 -12.03 -3.10 0.35
C PRO A 3 -13.52 -2.85 0.07
N ILE A 4 -13.83 -2.32 -1.11
CA ILE A 4 -15.21 -2.09 -1.58
C ILE A 4 -15.59 -3.12 -2.64
N THR A 5 -14.71 -3.33 -3.60
CA THR A 5 -14.81 -4.38 -4.62
C THR A 5 -13.43 -4.98 -4.86
N ALA A 6 -13.33 -5.99 -5.74
CA ALA A 6 -12.05 -6.55 -6.16
C ALA A 6 -11.11 -5.51 -6.81
N GLU A 7 -11.62 -4.36 -7.27
CA GLU A 7 -10.85 -3.33 -7.98
C GLU A 7 -10.88 -1.95 -7.30
N LYS A 8 -11.52 -1.83 -6.14
CA LYS A 8 -11.70 -0.54 -5.45
C LYS A 8 -11.57 -0.68 -3.96
N SER A 9 -10.85 0.24 -3.35
CA SER A 9 -10.68 0.38 -1.91
C SER A 9 -10.79 1.84 -1.49
N VAL A 10 -11.16 2.08 -0.24
CA VAL A 10 -11.10 3.41 0.38
C VAL A 10 -9.99 3.41 1.43
N GLY A 11 -9.08 4.38 1.32
CA GLY A 11 -8.05 4.66 2.32
C GLY A 11 -8.50 5.80 3.23
N TYR A 12 -8.20 5.68 4.52
CA TYR A 12 -8.26 6.78 5.48
C TYR A 12 -6.84 6.93 6.02
N CYS A 13 -6.30 8.14 5.94
CA CYS A 13 -5.03 8.52 6.55
C CYS A 13 -5.37 9.52 7.65
N ASP A 14 -5.25 9.06 8.89
CA ASP A 14 -5.63 9.81 10.08
C ASP A 14 -4.36 10.28 10.80
N TYR A 15 -4.37 11.54 11.23
CA TYR A 15 -3.24 12.16 11.91
C TYR A 15 -3.45 12.21 13.42
N PHE A 16 -2.46 11.77 14.18
CA PHE A 16 -2.51 11.71 15.64
C PHE A 16 -1.32 12.45 16.25
N PHE A 17 -1.60 13.54 16.95
CA PHE A 17 -0.58 14.35 17.64
C PHE A 17 -0.64 14.09 19.15
N ILE A 18 0.53 13.97 19.79
CA ILE A 18 0.67 13.55 21.20
C ILE A 18 -0.13 14.45 22.16
N ASP A 19 -0.13 15.75 21.91
CA ASP A 19 -0.83 16.75 22.73
C ASP A 19 -2.19 17.16 22.14
N GLY A 20 -2.59 16.55 21.02
CA GLY A 20 -3.80 16.88 20.27
C GLY A 20 -3.79 18.26 19.60
N ASN A 21 -2.66 18.98 19.63
CA ASN A 21 -2.57 20.31 19.04
C ASN A 21 -1.99 20.23 17.62
N VAL A 22 -2.67 20.90 16.69
CA VAL A 22 -2.16 21.11 15.33
C VAL A 22 -1.50 22.48 15.29
N ASN A 23 -0.17 22.50 15.41
CA ASN A 23 0.61 23.71 15.20
C ASN A 23 0.89 23.94 13.70
N GLU A 24 1.57 25.03 13.36
CA GLU A 24 1.84 25.39 11.95
C GLU A 24 2.67 24.33 11.22
N GLU A 25 3.64 23.72 11.89
CA GLU A 25 4.48 22.66 11.31
C GLU A 25 3.67 21.38 11.05
N ALA A 26 2.83 20.98 12.01
CA ALA A 26 1.91 19.86 11.87
C ALA A 26 0.93 20.08 10.72
N GLN A 27 0.37 21.30 10.60
CA GLN A 27 -0.51 21.64 9.47
C GLN A 27 0.23 21.56 8.14
N ALA A 28 1.46 22.08 8.07
CA ALA A 28 2.28 22.01 6.87
C ALA A 28 2.62 20.57 6.46
N LEU A 29 2.89 19.69 7.43
CA LEU A 29 3.08 18.26 7.19
C LEU A 29 1.82 17.62 6.62
N MET A 30 0.65 17.83 7.25
CA MET A 30 -0.62 17.28 6.77
C MET A 30 -0.96 17.76 5.36
N ASP A 31 -0.70 19.04 5.06
CA ASP A 31 -0.94 19.61 3.74
C ASP A 31 0.01 19.00 2.70
N TRP A 32 1.28 18.79 3.05
CA TRP A 32 2.23 18.15 2.15
C TRP A 32 1.90 16.67 1.93
N GLU A 33 1.62 15.91 3.00
CA GLU A 33 1.29 14.49 2.89
C GLU A 33 0.01 14.29 2.09
N GLY A 34 -1.06 15.03 2.41
CA GLY A 34 -2.34 14.88 1.73
C GLY A 34 -2.36 15.33 0.26
N ASN A 35 -1.58 16.35 -0.11
CA ASN A 35 -1.62 16.90 -1.46
C ASN A 35 -0.49 16.40 -2.38
N ILE A 36 0.64 15.96 -1.80
CA ILE A 36 1.82 15.53 -2.55
C ILE A 36 2.07 14.04 -2.34
N LEU A 37 2.42 13.62 -1.12
CA LEU A 37 2.87 12.24 -0.86
C LEU A 37 1.80 11.19 -1.15
N GLU A 38 0.61 11.35 -0.56
CA GLU A 38 -0.51 10.44 -0.75
C GLU A 38 -0.97 10.41 -2.22
N LYS A 39 -0.81 11.52 -2.93
CA LYS A 39 -1.09 11.56 -4.37
C LYS A 39 -0.11 10.68 -5.15
N GLU A 40 1.17 10.75 -4.84
CA GLU A 40 2.21 9.94 -5.49
C GLU A 40 1.97 8.44 -5.26
N ASP A 41 1.68 8.05 -4.02
CA ASP A 41 1.37 6.65 -3.67
C ASP A 41 0.10 6.15 -4.38
N ASN A 42 -0.96 6.95 -4.41
CA ASN A 42 -2.19 6.59 -5.11
C ASN A 42 -1.96 6.42 -6.63
N ASP A 43 -1.17 7.31 -7.24
CA ASP A 43 -0.87 7.23 -8.67
C ASP A 43 -0.09 5.93 -8.99
N LEU A 44 0.85 5.52 -8.13
CA LEU A 44 1.59 4.26 -8.27
C LEU A 44 0.67 3.03 -8.19
N ILE A 45 -0.19 2.96 -7.17
CA ILE A 45 -1.10 1.82 -6.96
C ILE A 45 -2.11 1.72 -8.11
N VAL A 46 -2.68 2.84 -8.56
CA VAL A 46 -3.62 2.88 -9.69
C VAL A 46 -2.93 2.47 -10.99
N ALA A 47 -1.69 2.92 -11.23
CA ALA A 47 -0.91 2.53 -12.39
C ALA A 47 -0.61 1.02 -12.37
N ALA A 48 -0.18 0.47 -11.22
CA ALA A 48 0.06 -0.96 -11.04
C ALA A 48 -1.20 -1.78 -11.30
N HIS A 49 -2.34 -1.40 -10.74
CA HIS A 49 -3.62 -2.08 -10.97
C HIS A 49 -4.01 -2.07 -12.46
N ARG A 50 -3.83 -0.95 -13.17
CA ARG A 50 -4.06 -0.89 -14.62
C ARG A 50 -3.09 -1.79 -15.39
N GLY A 51 -1.81 -1.81 -14.99
CA GLY A 51 -0.78 -2.64 -15.60
C GLY A 51 -1.06 -4.14 -15.49
N MET A 52 -1.56 -4.59 -14.33
CA MET A 52 -1.90 -6.00 -14.06
C MET A 52 -3.11 -6.51 -14.87
N LYS A 53 -3.87 -5.62 -15.52
CA LYS A 53 -4.93 -6.01 -16.49
C LYS A 53 -4.36 -6.35 -17.86
N SER A 54 -3.08 -6.08 -18.10
CA SER A 54 -2.39 -6.45 -19.34
C SER A 54 -2.22 -7.96 -19.44
N LEU A 55 -2.35 -8.51 -20.65
CA LEU A 55 -2.05 -9.92 -20.92
C LEU A 55 -0.55 -10.23 -20.82
N VAL A 56 0.31 -9.21 -20.84
CA VAL A 56 1.78 -9.36 -20.85
C VAL A 56 2.35 -9.52 -19.44
N MET A 57 1.73 -8.90 -18.43
CA MET A 57 2.16 -9.00 -17.03
C MET A 57 1.07 -9.63 -16.20
N GLN A 58 1.20 -10.93 -15.97
CA GLN A 58 0.24 -11.69 -15.16
C GLN A 58 0.67 -11.83 -13.69
N GLN A 59 1.98 -11.75 -13.41
CA GLN A 59 2.55 -11.87 -12.07
C GLN A 59 3.82 -11.02 -11.95
N GLY A 60 4.02 -10.42 -10.77
CA GLY A 60 5.27 -9.77 -10.40
C GLY A 60 6.26 -10.75 -9.75
N ILE A 61 7.53 -10.36 -9.67
CA ILE A 61 8.57 -11.07 -8.92
C ILE A 61 8.95 -10.20 -7.73
N PHE A 62 8.98 -10.77 -6.53
CA PHE A 62 9.48 -10.06 -5.35
C PHE A 62 10.99 -9.96 -5.37
N VAL A 63 11.51 -8.75 -5.28
CA VAL A 63 12.96 -8.47 -5.23
C VAL A 63 13.41 -8.53 -3.77
N ILE A 64 13.99 -9.67 -3.39
CA ILE A 64 14.40 -9.93 -2.01
C ILE A 64 15.91 -9.85 -1.90
N HIS A 65 16.41 -8.85 -1.17
CA HIS A 65 17.84 -8.74 -0.89
C HIS A 65 18.27 -9.77 0.16
N PRO A 66 19.45 -10.41 0.03
CA PRO A 66 19.96 -11.38 1.00
C PRO A 66 19.96 -10.84 2.44
N ASP A 67 20.40 -9.60 2.63
CA ASP A 67 20.54 -8.97 3.96
C ASP A 67 19.25 -8.40 4.53
N ARG A 68 18.12 -8.47 3.81
CA ARG A 68 16.80 -8.03 4.28
C ARG A 68 16.75 -6.57 4.77
N HIS A 69 17.51 -5.69 4.13
CA HIS A 69 17.46 -4.26 4.43
C HIS A 69 16.16 -3.61 3.92
N ASP A 70 15.99 -2.34 4.24
CA ASP A 70 14.78 -1.51 4.07
C ASP A 70 14.08 -1.56 2.69
N ILE A 71 14.82 -1.59 1.59
CA ILE A 71 14.23 -1.66 0.23
C ILE A 71 13.93 -3.08 -0.24
N SER A 72 14.19 -4.11 0.58
CA SER A 72 13.87 -5.50 0.22
C SER A 72 12.37 -5.79 0.32
N GLU A 73 11.81 -6.46 -0.68
CA GLU A 73 10.38 -6.81 -0.71
C GLU A 73 10.01 -8.08 0.08
N ALA A 74 10.88 -8.50 1.02
CA ALA A 74 10.64 -9.69 1.84
C ALA A 74 9.33 -9.60 2.66
N PRO A 75 8.99 -8.45 3.27
CA PRO A 75 7.72 -8.29 3.97
C PRO A 75 6.50 -8.45 3.05
N LEU A 76 6.58 -7.93 1.82
CA LEU A 76 5.51 -8.05 0.83
C LEU A 76 5.31 -9.50 0.38
N ALA A 77 6.39 -10.25 0.20
CA ALA A 77 6.34 -11.68 -0.10
C ALA A 77 5.69 -12.48 1.06
N HIS A 78 6.02 -12.13 2.30
CA HIS A 78 5.42 -12.74 3.48
C HIS A 78 3.92 -12.44 3.58
N PHE A 79 3.50 -11.18 3.38
CA PHE A 79 2.09 -10.79 3.34
C PHE A 79 1.30 -11.61 2.30
N ASN A 80 1.81 -11.73 1.07
CA ASN A 80 1.16 -12.51 0.02
C ASN A 80 1.08 -14.01 0.37
N THR A 81 2.05 -14.54 1.11
CA THR A 81 1.99 -15.91 1.63
C THR A 81 0.81 -16.09 2.58
N LEU A 82 0.61 -15.15 3.51
CA LEU A 82 -0.52 -15.17 4.46
C LEU A 82 -1.86 -15.05 3.74
N VAL A 83 -1.96 -14.16 2.75
CA VAL A 83 -3.17 -14.03 1.91
C VAL A 83 -3.46 -15.35 1.18
N SER A 84 -2.46 -15.98 0.57
CA SER A 84 -2.63 -17.27 -0.11
C SER A 84 -3.11 -18.36 0.84
N GLN A 85 -2.57 -18.42 2.05
CA GLN A 85 -3.01 -19.37 3.08
C GLN A 85 -4.47 -19.13 3.49
N ALA A 86 -4.84 -17.88 3.74
CA ALA A 86 -6.20 -17.51 4.10
C ALA A 86 -7.20 -17.87 2.99
N VAL A 87 -6.90 -17.51 1.73
CA VAL A 87 -7.77 -17.83 0.58
C VAL A 87 -7.92 -19.34 0.40
N LYS A 88 -6.84 -20.12 0.53
CA LYS A 88 -6.88 -21.58 0.43
C LYS A 88 -7.69 -22.23 1.54
N ALA A 89 -7.64 -21.70 2.76
CA ALA A 89 -8.40 -22.24 3.89
C ALA A 89 -9.92 -22.07 3.73
N ILE A 90 -10.35 -21.13 2.89
CA ILE A 90 -11.76 -20.80 2.65
C ILE A 90 -12.25 -21.38 1.30
N ALA A 91 -11.33 -21.91 0.48
CA ALA A 91 -11.67 -22.57 -0.78
C ALA A 91 -12.33 -23.94 -0.50
N PRO A 92 -13.43 -24.28 -1.22
CA PRO A 92 -14.17 -25.53 -1.03
C PRO A 92 -13.35 -26.78 -1.41
#